data_AF-A0A421JV19-F1
#
_entry.id   AF-A0A421JV19-F1
#
_cell.length_a   1.000
_cell.length_b   1.000
_cell.length_c   1.000
_cell.angle_alpha   90.00
_cell.angle_beta   90.00
_cell.angle_gamma   90.00
#
_symmetry.space_group_name_H-M   'P 1'
#
loop_
_entity.id
_entity.type
_entity.pdbx_description
1 polymer ?
#
loop_
_entity_poly.entity_id
_entity_poly.type
_entity_poly.pdbx_seq_one_letter_code
_entity_poly.pdbx_strand_id
1 'polypeptide(L)'
;MSHITDFTSLSDLLHTSPLPSSSTANGENPGPSLNLAASNIQQENQQEQEEQVSNSTVELIKLQGSKIELIESRDSLVKQRSELNSQVEDLRLRLRMLKERQASLANEKRMNELLSENSSEYHRSINTNNQQQQDFILNILNVYPSSDWDKRLDQLRMFNPYLELESLDTSNYYDETNHMIRMVQFTVVSPLLFKIPLRLDIECARDSVVKIEVGKLPTPPMLTISLLSPSLANVLIKNYIPNNKINLIMYGVNSLSKLVHKRISTMYKLIRKFKDLINDRIILQDLLTEQECDDNLKLFAIMKSLDRVQFNINNQFKVIMTWKIVLRDTITATCESQINIYITDWQNQHNSKFKSADELFQKLIEKYGINNALEIVFKNICDYNIDAI
;
A
#
# COMPACT_ATOMS: atom_id res chain seq x y z
N MET A 1 3.78 -11.16 -5.51
CA MET A 1 5.14 -11.61 -5.15
C MET A 1 6.11 -10.82 -6.03
N SER A 2 7.13 -10.27 -5.40
CA SER A 2 8.09 -9.29 -5.92
C SER A 2 8.82 -9.72 -7.19
N HIS A 3 8.76 -8.89 -8.24
CA HIS A 3 9.73 -8.94 -9.33
C HIS A 3 10.99 -8.20 -8.90
N ILE A 4 11.95 -8.95 -8.34
CA ILE A 4 13.34 -8.54 -8.26
C ILE A 4 13.92 -8.81 -9.65
N THR A 5 14.37 -7.76 -10.33
CA THR A 5 15.16 -7.87 -11.56
C THR A 5 16.58 -8.24 -11.17
N ASP A 6 16.95 -9.49 -11.42
CA ASP A 6 18.33 -9.97 -11.30
C ASP A 6 19.23 -9.18 -12.26
N PHE A 7 20.14 -8.38 -11.69
CA PHE A 7 21.23 -7.74 -12.41
C PHE A 7 22.27 -8.80 -12.81
N THR A 8 22.15 -9.36 -14.01
CA THR A 8 23.17 -10.24 -14.58
C THR A 8 24.09 -9.47 -15.53
N SER A 9 24.95 -8.61 -15.00
CA SER A 9 26.27 -8.33 -15.60
C SER A 9 27.13 -7.46 -14.68
N LEU A 10 28.29 -7.99 -14.28
CA LEU A 10 29.33 -7.28 -13.52
C LEU A 10 30.03 -6.15 -14.33
N SER A 11 29.69 -5.97 -15.61
CA SER A 11 30.29 -4.94 -16.48
C SER A 11 29.68 -3.54 -16.31
N ASP A 12 28.44 -3.43 -15.81
CA ASP A 12 27.74 -2.14 -15.66
C ASP A 12 28.06 -1.43 -14.32
N LEU A 13 28.79 -2.09 -13.42
CA LEU A 13 29.12 -1.61 -12.08
C LEU A 13 30.47 -0.87 -12.01
N LEU A 14 31.22 -0.78 -13.12
CA LEU A 14 32.55 -0.15 -13.17
C LEU A 14 32.58 1.24 -13.82
N HIS A 15 31.44 1.80 -14.22
CA HIS A 15 31.36 3.11 -14.89
C HIS A 15 30.66 4.21 -14.10
N THR A 16 30.59 4.13 -12.77
CA THR A 16 30.03 5.22 -11.96
C THR A 16 30.93 5.64 -10.80
N SER A 17 31.54 6.83 -10.97
CA SER A 17 31.96 7.85 -9.97
C SER A 17 33.48 8.04 -9.74
N PRO A 18 33.99 9.26 -9.40
CA PRO A 18 33.48 10.62 -9.66
C PRO A 18 34.52 11.57 -10.34
N LEU A 19 34.03 12.63 -10.99
CA LEU A 19 34.82 13.82 -11.33
C LEU A 19 35.08 14.67 -10.07
N PRO A 20 36.27 15.28 -9.90
CA PRO A 20 36.41 16.52 -9.14
C PRO A 20 36.31 17.74 -10.07
N SER A 21 35.47 18.68 -9.68
CA SER A 21 35.34 20.01 -10.24
C SER A 21 36.44 20.95 -9.73
N SER A 22 37.07 21.71 -10.63
CA SER A 22 37.48 23.09 -10.34
C SER A 22 37.53 23.91 -11.62
N SER A 23 36.82 25.02 -11.59
CA SER A 23 36.65 26.00 -12.66
C SER A 23 37.88 26.91 -12.87
N THR A 24 38.03 27.31 -14.14
CA THR A 24 38.57 28.59 -14.66
C THR A 24 40.03 28.96 -14.40
N ALA A 25 40.86 28.95 -15.46
CA ALA A 25 41.36 30.18 -16.10
C ALA A 25 42.26 29.88 -17.31
N ASN A 26 41.95 30.55 -18.43
CA ASN A 26 42.84 31.06 -19.47
C ASN A 26 43.68 30.11 -20.35
N GLY A 27 43.57 30.36 -21.67
CA GLY A 27 44.73 30.34 -22.56
C GLY A 27 44.71 29.27 -23.64
N GLU A 28 44.08 29.63 -24.77
CA GLU A 28 44.64 29.53 -26.12
C GLU A 28 45.36 28.24 -26.58
N ASN A 29 44.83 27.69 -27.68
CA ASN A 29 45.55 26.83 -28.61
C ASN A 29 47.02 27.25 -28.79
N PRO A 30 47.91 26.27 -28.94
CA PRO A 30 48.64 26.24 -30.21
C PRO A 30 48.73 24.83 -30.79
N GLY A 31 48.54 24.75 -32.10
CA GLY A 31 49.02 23.63 -32.91
C GLY A 31 50.55 23.51 -32.85
N PRO A 32 51.15 22.50 -33.49
CA PRO A 32 52.58 22.27 -33.42
C PRO A 32 53.30 23.38 -34.20
N SER A 33 53.87 24.37 -33.50
CA SER A 33 54.81 25.31 -34.09
C SER A 33 56.21 24.66 -34.14
N LEU A 34 56.74 24.52 -35.35
CA LEU A 34 58.15 24.28 -35.60
C LEU A 34 58.95 25.48 -35.09
N ASN A 35 59.67 25.31 -33.97
CA ASN A 35 60.71 26.25 -33.55
C ASN A 35 62.04 25.85 -34.21
N LEU A 36 62.27 26.34 -35.43
CA LEU A 36 63.61 26.50 -36.00
C LEU A 36 64.26 27.74 -35.38
N ALA A 37 64.92 27.60 -34.23
CA ALA A 37 65.79 28.65 -33.71
C ALA A 37 66.77 28.10 -32.65
N ALA A 38 67.73 27.29 -33.08
CA ALA A 38 68.99 27.06 -32.36
C ALA A 38 70.01 26.37 -33.28
N SER A 39 70.40 27.02 -34.38
CA SER A 39 71.67 26.68 -35.03
C SER A 39 72.27 27.94 -35.63
N ASN A 40 73.12 28.59 -34.83
CA ASN A 40 74.28 29.33 -35.31
C ASN A 40 75.13 29.62 -34.09
N ILE A 41 76.19 28.83 -33.93
CA ILE A 41 77.52 29.27 -33.50
C ILE A 41 78.50 28.13 -33.84
N GLN A 42 79.44 28.48 -34.71
CA GLN A 42 80.78 27.90 -34.92
C GLN A 42 80.89 26.58 -35.72
N GLN A 43 80.98 26.78 -37.04
CA GLN A 43 81.96 26.09 -37.88
C GLN A 43 83.36 26.52 -37.45
N GLU A 44 84.17 25.58 -36.96
CA GLU A 44 85.62 25.45 -37.24
C GLU A 44 86.17 24.27 -36.40
N ASN A 45 85.95 23.07 -36.94
CA ASN A 45 86.82 21.88 -36.84
C ASN A 45 86.12 20.72 -37.58
N GLN A 46 85.96 20.89 -38.90
CA GLN A 46 85.78 19.77 -39.82
C GLN A 46 87.18 19.19 -40.01
N GLN A 47 87.43 17.91 -39.71
CA GLN A 47 87.46 16.91 -40.78
C GLN A 47 87.38 15.43 -40.33
N GLU A 48 87.04 15.10 -39.07
CA GLU A 48 86.99 13.69 -38.62
C GLU A 48 85.65 13.21 -38.03
N GLN A 49 84.58 14.02 -38.06
CA GLN A 49 83.28 13.66 -37.44
C GLN A 49 82.07 13.58 -38.40
N GLU A 50 82.26 13.78 -39.71
CA GLU A 50 81.14 13.75 -40.68
C GLU A 50 80.69 12.31 -41.06
N GLU A 51 81.51 11.28 -40.83
CA GLU A 51 81.14 9.88 -41.09
C GLU A 51 80.33 9.21 -39.95
N GLN A 52 80.36 9.74 -38.72
CA GLN A 52 79.55 9.20 -37.61
C GLN A 52 78.17 9.86 -37.50
N VAL A 53 78.04 11.15 -37.81
CA VAL A 53 76.76 11.88 -37.77
C VAL A 53 75.84 11.51 -38.95
N SER A 54 76.43 11.16 -40.10
CA SER A 54 75.67 10.63 -41.25
C SER A 54 75.10 9.23 -40.97
N ASN A 55 75.81 8.38 -40.23
CA ASN A 55 75.29 7.07 -39.81
C ASN A 55 74.18 7.18 -38.76
N SER A 56 74.31 8.06 -37.75
CA SER A 56 73.28 8.23 -36.71
C SER A 56 71.98 8.84 -37.24
N THR A 57 72.08 9.75 -38.20
CA THR A 57 70.90 10.36 -38.86
C THR A 57 70.19 9.36 -39.78
N VAL A 58 70.93 8.53 -40.51
CA VAL A 58 70.36 7.41 -41.30
C VAL A 58 69.70 6.37 -40.40
N GLU A 59 70.26 6.08 -39.23
CA GLU A 59 69.68 5.15 -38.25
C GLU A 59 68.40 5.71 -37.61
N LEU A 60 68.37 7.01 -37.31
CA LEU A 60 67.16 7.70 -36.84
C LEU A 60 66.06 7.73 -37.91
N ILE A 61 66.40 7.91 -39.18
CA ILE A 61 65.44 7.84 -40.29
C ILE A 61 64.88 6.42 -40.43
N LYS A 62 65.71 5.38 -40.29
CA LYS A 62 65.25 3.98 -40.28
C LYS A 62 64.33 3.68 -39.09
N LEU A 63 64.66 4.19 -37.89
CA LEU A 63 63.82 4.03 -36.70
C LEU A 63 62.50 4.79 -36.83
N GLN A 64 62.51 5.98 -37.44
CA GLN A 64 61.28 6.73 -37.75
C GLN A 64 60.44 6.03 -38.82
N GLY A 65 61.07 5.45 -39.85
CA GLY A 65 60.40 4.62 -40.85
C GLY A 65 59.72 3.40 -40.21
N SER A 66 60.45 2.65 -39.38
CA SER A 66 59.89 1.50 -38.65
C SER A 66 58.77 1.91 -37.69
N LYS A 67 58.90 3.07 -37.03
CA LYS A 67 57.84 3.61 -36.18
C LYS A 67 56.57 3.93 -36.98
N ILE A 68 56.71 4.49 -38.17
CA ILE A 68 55.57 4.78 -39.07
C ILE A 68 54.92 3.47 -39.51
N GLU A 69 55.70 2.48 -39.93
CA GLU A 69 55.18 1.14 -40.30
C GLU A 69 54.43 0.46 -39.15
N LEU A 70 54.93 0.58 -37.92
CA LEU A 70 54.26 0.04 -36.73
C LEU A 70 52.97 0.80 -36.39
N ILE A 71 52.95 2.13 -36.61
CA ILE A 71 51.75 2.95 -36.44
C ILE A 71 50.69 2.58 -37.49
N GLU A 72 51.09 2.42 -38.76
CA GLU A 72 50.20 1.99 -39.83
C GLU A 72 49.67 0.57 -39.57
N SER A 73 50.53 -0.34 -39.11
CA SER A 73 50.12 -1.69 -38.70
C SER A 73 49.11 -1.65 -37.55
N ARG A 74 49.37 -0.86 -36.50
CA ARG A 74 48.43 -0.64 -35.41
C ARG A 74 47.10 -0.09 -35.90
N ASP A 75 47.12 0.93 -36.75
CA ASP A 75 45.90 1.58 -37.25
C ASP A 75 45.10 0.64 -38.16
N SER A 76 45.79 -0.23 -38.92
CA SER A 76 45.15 -1.30 -39.69
C SER A 76 44.47 -2.33 -38.78
N LEU A 77 45.11 -2.73 -37.68
CA LEU A 77 44.55 -3.65 -36.68
C LEU A 77 43.37 -3.04 -35.92
N VAL A 78 43.41 -1.73 -35.63
CA VAL A 78 42.28 -1.01 -35.01
C VAL A 78 41.08 -0.97 -35.97
N LYS A 79 41.31 -0.73 -37.26
CA LYS A 79 40.24 -0.80 -38.28
C LYS A 79 39.65 -2.20 -38.37
N GLN A 80 40.49 -3.24 -38.43
CA GLN A 80 40.02 -4.63 -38.44
C GLN A 80 39.21 -4.98 -37.17
N ARG A 81 39.67 -4.54 -35.99
CA ARG A 81 38.93 -4.74 -34.73
C ARG A 81 37.58 -4.03 -34.74
N SER A 82 37.52 -2.81 -35.27
CA SER A 82 36.28 -2.05 -35.41
C SER A 82 35.29 -2.76 -36.35
N GLU A 83 35.77 -3.26 -37.49
CA GLU A 83 34.95 -3.99 -38.45
C GLU A 83 34.45 -5.31 -37.87
N LEU A 84 35.30 -6.05 -37.16
CA LEU A 84 34.94 -7.31 -36.51
C LEU A 84 33.91 -7.09 -35.39
N ASN A 85 34.04 -6.00 -34.63
CA ASN A 85 33.01 -5.60 -33.66
C ASN A 85 31.67 -5.26 -34.33
N SER A 86 31.69 -4.54 -35.47
CA SER A 86 30.47 -4.25 -36.23
C SER A 86 29.79 -5.54 -36.70
N GLN A 87 30.56 -6.50 -37.21
CA GLN A 87 30.04 -7.80 -37.63
C GLN A 87 29.45 -8.60 -36.46
N VAL A 88 30.08 -8.53 -35.28
CA VAL A 88 29.56 -9.18 -34.06
C VAL A 88 28.24 -8.56 -33.63
N GLU A 89 28.10 -7.23 -33.68
CA GLU A 89 26.83 -6.56 -33.35
C GLU A 89 25.73 -6.89 -34.37
N ASP A 90 26.05 -6.93 -35.66
CA ASP A 90 25.10 -7.36 -36.70
C ASP A 90 24.62 -8.80 -36.48
N LEU A 91 25.53 -9.71 -36.11
CA LEU A 91 25.20 -11.09 -35.78
C LEU A 91 24.34 -11.19 -34.51
N ARG A 92 24.63 -10.39 -33.48
CA ARG A 92 23.81 -10.30 -32.26
C ARG A 92 22.40 -9.82 -32.57
N LEU A 93 22.27 -8.81 -33.43
CA LEU A 93 20.99 -8.26 -33.84
C LEU A 93 20.17 -9.27 -34.66
N ARG A 94 20.81 -9.96 -35.62
CA ARG A 94 20.16 -11.06 -36.36
C ARG A 94 19.71 -12.20 -35.45
N LEU A 95 20.52 -12.57 -34.45
CA LEU A 95 20.18 -13.61 -33.49
C LEU A 95 18.97 -13.21 -32.63
N ARG A 96 18.93 -11.95 -32.17
CA ARG A 96 17.78 -11.40 -31.45
C ARG A 96 16.50 -11.47 -32.31
N MET A 97 16.57 -11.03 -33.56
CA MET A 97 15.43 -11.10 -34.50
C MET A 97 14.94 -12.54 -34.73
N LEU A 98 15.86 -13.51 -34.86
CA LEU A 98 15.49 -14.91 -35.03
C LEU A 98 14.82 -15.49 -33.78
N LYS A 99 15.31 -15.17 -32.58
CA LYS A 99 14.69 -15.58 -31.31
C LYS A 99 13.30 -14.99 -31.14
N GLU A 100 13.13 -13.72 -31.48
CA GLU A 100 11.83 -13.04 -31.41
C GLU A 100 10.84 -13.65 -32.40
N ARG A 101 11.28 -13.96 -33.62
CA ARG A 101 10.45 -14.65 -34.62
C ARG A 101 10.07 -16.07 -34.17
N GLN A 102 10.99 -16.80 -33.55
CA GLN A 102 10.71 -18.14 -33.00
C GLN A 102 9.69 -18.08 -31.86
N ALA A 103 9.80 -17.10 -30.96
CA ALA A 103 8.86 -16.90 -29.87
C ALA A 103 7.46 -16.52 -30.41
N SER A 104 7.39 -15.66 -31.43
CA SER A 104 6.13 -15.30 -32.09
C SER A 104 5.43 -16.51 -32.71
N LEU A 105 6.17 -17.34 -33.47
CA LEU A 105 5.62 -18.57 -34.07
C LEU A 105 5.15 -19.59 -33.03
N ALA A 106 5.87 -19.73 -31.90
CA ALA A 106 5.46 -20.60 -30.82
C ALA A 106 4.16 -20.13 -30.17
N ASN A 107 4.00 -18.81 -29.98
CA ASN A 107 2.77 -18.21 -29.46
C ASN A 107 1.61 -18.36 -30.44
N GLU A 108 1.84 -18.15 -31.73
CA GLU A 108 0.82 -18.33 -32.77
C GLU A 108 0.35 -19.79 -32.83
N LYS A 109 1.28 -20.74 -32.76
CA LYS A 109 0.95 -22.17 -32.73
C LYS A 109 0.13 -22.54 -31.49
N ARG A 110 0.53 -22.06 -30.31
CA ARG A 110 -0.20 -22.27 -29.05
C ARG A 110 -1.60 -21.65 -29.10
N MET A 111 -1.73 -20.47 -29.70
CA MET A 111 -3.04 -19.81 -29.87
C MET A 111 -3.93 -20.60 -30.82
N ASN A 112 -3.38 -21.10 -31.93
CA ASN A 112 -4.13 -21.95 -32.87
C ASN A 112 -4.53 -23.29 -32.25
N GLU A 113 -3.68 -23.89 -31.42
CA GLU A 113 -4.01 -25.09 -30.64
C GLU A 113 -5.21 -24.81 -29.70
N LEU A 114 -5.18 -23.72 -28.93
CA LEU A 114 -6.29 -23.32 -28.04
C LEU A 114 -7.60 -23.02 -28.80
N LEU A 115 -7.51 -22.36 -29.96
CA LEU A 115 -8.68 -22.10 -30.81
C LEU A 115 -9.25 -23.40 -31.41
N SER A 116 -8.38 -24.33 -31.81
CA SER A 116 -8.79 -25.64 -32.33
C SER A 116 -9.44 -26.51 -31.25
N GLU A 117 -8.92 -26.48 -30.02
CA GLU A 117 -9.50 -27.17 -28.88
C GLU A 117 -10.88 -26.60 -28.54
N ASN A 118 -11.01 -25.27 -28.47
CA ASN A 118 -12.28 -24.58 -28.22
C ASN A 118 -13.35 -24.91 -29.29
N SER A 119 -12.99 -24.85 -30.57
CA SER A 119 -13.90 -25.20 -31.67
C SER A 119 -14.32 -26.68 -31.65
N SER A 120 -13.42 -27.60 -31.28
CA SER A 120 -13.74 -29.01 -31.13
C SER A 120 -14.70 -29.29 -29.96
N GLU A 121 -14.54 -28.58 -28.84
CA GLU A 121 -15.45 -28.66 -27.70
C GLU A 121 -16.80 -28.01 -27.99
N TYR A 122 -16.83 -26.92 -28.75
CA TYR A 122 -18.05 -26.30 -29.25
C TYR A 122 -18.86 -27.25 -30.15
N HIS A 123 -18.21 -27.95 -31.08
CA HIS A 123 -18.90 -28.93 -31.92
C HIS A 123 -19.33 -30.19 -31.15
N ARG A 124 -18.57 -30.60 -30.13
CA ARG A 124 -18.93 -31.72 -29.24
C ARG A 124 -20.14 -31.39 -28.36
N SER A 125 -20.25 -30.14 -27.89
CA SER A 125 -21.35 -29.67 -27.03
C SER A 125 -22.66 -29.44 -27.80
N ILE A 126 -22.62 -29.02 -29.07
CA ILE A 126 -23.83 -28.89 -29.91
C ILE A 126 -24.55 -30.23 -30.13
N ASN A 127 -23.82 -31.34 -30.18
CA ASN A 127 -24.38 -32.64 -30.55
C ASN A 127 -25.04 -33.41 -29.39
N THR A 128 -24.99 -32.91 -28.15
CA THR A 128 -25.51 -33.61 -26.95
C THR A 128 -26.65 -32.85 -26.28
N ASN A 129 -27.76 -32.61 -26.97
CA ASN A 129 -28.94 -31.95 -26.38
C ASN A 129 -29.51 -32.73 -25.18
N ASN A 130 -29.26 -32.25 -23.96
CA ASN A 130 -29.98 -32.58 -22.73
C ASN A 130 -29.91 -31.39 -21.76
N GLN A 131 -30.99 -31.08 -21.04
CA GLN A 131 -31.13 -29.91 -20.15
C GLN A 131 -30.02 -29.74 -19.09
N GLN A 132 -29.32 -30.83 -18.73
CA GLN A 132 -28.13 -30.79 -17.87
C GLN A 132 -26.95 -30.00 -18.48
N GLN A 133 -26.98 -29.77 -19.80
CA GLN A 133 -25.94 -29.01 -20.50
C GLN A 133 -26.22 -27.52 -20.59
N GLN A 134 -27.46 -27.04 -20.40
CA GLN A 134 -27.65 -25.59 -20.19
C GLN A 134 -26.94 -25.16 -18.91
N ASP A 135 -27.11 -25.91 -17.83
CA ASP A 135 -26.39 -25.65 -16.57
C ASP A 135 -24.86 -25.85 -16.72
N PHE A 136 -24.41 -26.83 -17.51
CA PHE A 136 -22.98 -27.04 -17.79
C PHE A 136 -22.37 -25.91 -18.64
N ILE A 137 -23.02 -25.51 -19.74
CA ILE A 137 -22.58 -24.42 -20.61
C ILE A 137 -22.64 -23.09 -19.86
N LEU A 138 -23.66 -22.86 -19.04
CA LEU A 138 -23.77 -21.66 -18.20
C LEU A 138 -22.71 -21.61 -17.09
N ASN A 139 -22.35 -22.77 -16.51
CA ASN A 139 -21.23 -22.89 -15.57
C ASN A 139 -19.86 -22.70 -16.26
N ILE A 140 -19.69 -23.18 -17.51
CA ILE A 140 -18.46 -22.97 -18.30
C ILE A 140 -18.32 -21.52 -18.76
N LEU A 141 -19.44 -20.87 -19.13
CA LEU A 141 -19.46 -19.48 -19.56
C LEU A 141 -19.25 -18.49 -18.39
N ASN A 142 -19.14 -18.96 -17.13
CA ASN A 142 -18.95 -18.13 -15.93
C ASN A 142 -19.95 -16.96 -15.80
N VAL A 143 -21.18 -17.14 -16.27
CA VAL A 143 -22.20 -16.06 -16.26
C VAL A 143 -22.96 -16.02 -14.92
N TYR A 144 -23.04 -17.15 -14.21
CA TYR A 144 -23.68 -17.25 -12.89
C TYR A 144 -22.67 -17.40 -11.75
N PRO A 145 -23.03 -17.01 -10.52
CA PRO A 145 -22.20 -17.23 -9.34
C PRO A 145 -21.87 -18.71 -9.12
N SER A 146 -20.60 -19.02 -8.81
CA SER A 146 -20.09 -20.39 -8.63
C SER A 146 -20.95 -21.21 -7.68
N SER A 147 -21.36 -22.43 -8.00
CA SER A 147 -22.21 -23.28 -7.13
C SER A 147 -21.59 -23.66 -5.78
N ASP A 148 -20.27 -23.50 -5.62
CA ASP A 148 -19.53 -23.75 -4.37
C ASP A 148 -19.94 -22.78 -3.24
N TRP A 149 -20.84 -23.22 -2.37
CA TRP A 149 -21.33 -22.44 -1.22
C TRP A 149 -20.23 -22.06 -0.23
N ASP A 150 -19.28 -22.95 0.05
CA ASP A 150 -18.21 -22.69 1.02
C ASP A 150 -17.29 -21.56 0.53
N LYS A 151 -16.86 -21.62 -0.73
CA LYS A 151 -16.05 -20.54 -1.34
C LYS A 151 -16.82 -19.23 -1.43
N ARG A 152 -18.12 -19.27 -1.74
CA ARG A 152 -18.99 -18.09 -1.71
C ARG A 152 -19.07 -17.49 -0.31
N LEU A 153 -19.22 -18.33 0.71
CA LEU A 153 -19.28 -17.89 2.10
C LEU A 153 -17.94 -17.28 2.53
N ASP A 154 -16.81 -17.84 2.13
CA ASP A 154 -15.47 -17.29 2.40
C ASP A 154 -15.26 -15.94 1.68
N GLN A 155 -15.74 -15.80 0.44
CA GLN A 155 -15.76 -14.51 -0.26
C GLN A 155 -16.65 -13.49 0.46
N LEU A 156 -17.82 -13.90 0.97
CA LEU A 156 -18.72 -13.04 1.75
C LEU A 156 -18.08 -12.59 3.06
N ARG A 157 -17.35 -13.49 3.74
CA ARG A 157 -16.58 -13.18 4.96
C ARG A 157 -15.51 -12.12 4.70
N MET A 158 -14.89 -12.10 3.51
CA MET A 158 -13.92 -11.07 3.13
C MET A 158 -14.52 -9.65 3.17
N PHE A 159 -15.80 -9.49 2.85
CA PHE A 159 -16.48 -8.18 2.89
C PHE A 159 -16.89 -7.76 4.32
N ASN A 160 -17.06 -8.72 5.22
CA ASN A 160 -17.51 -8.52 6.60
C ASN A 160 -16.56 -9.18 7.62
N PRO A 161 -15.29 -8.75 7.70
CA PRO A 161 -14.25 -9.46 8.46
C PRO A 161 -14.42 -9.39 9.99
N TYR A 162 -15.26 -8.51 10.51
CA TYR A 162 -15.42 -8.27 11.96
C TYR A 162 -16.82 -8.62 12.48
N LEU A 163 -17.60 -9.36 11.69
CA LEU A 163 -18.98 -9.70 12.01
C LEU A 163 -19.24 -11.16 11.68
N GLU A 164 -19.62 -11.92 12.70
CA GLU A 164 -19.93 -13.33 12.64
C GLU A 164 -21.39 -13.56 13.04
N LEU A 165 -21.98 -14.62 12.51
CA LEU A 165 -23.32 -15.06 12.86
C LEU A 165 -23.21 -16.37 13.62
N GLU A 166 -23.61 -16.37 14.89
CA GLU A 166 -23.64 -17.53 15.78
C GLU A 166 -25.08 -17.97 16.05
N SER A 167 -25.28 -19.25 16.39
CA SER A 167 -26.54 -19.80 16.92
C SER A 167 -27.75 -19.54 16.01
N LEU A 168 -27.68 -20.03 14.77
CA LEU A 168 -28.78 -19.93 13.80
C LEU A 168 -29.82 -21.01 14.10
N ASP A 169 -30.99 -20.59 14.58
CA ASP A 169 -32.16 -21.45 14.78
C ASP A 169 -33.30 -20.99 13.87
N THR A 170 -33.93 -21.93 13.19
CA THR A 170 -35.10 -21.67 12.33
C THR A 170 -36.27 -22.52 12.77
N SER A 171 -37.42 -21.90 13.02
CA SER A 171 -38.66 -22.61 13.31
C SER A 171 -39.82 -22.02 12.51
N ASN A 172 -40.85 -22.82 12.25
CA ASN A 172 -42.05 -22.36 11.56
C ASN A 172 -43.24 -22.49 12.50
N TYR A 173 -44.07 -21.47 12.57
CA TYR A 173 -45.32 -21.49 13.32
C TYR A 173 -46.44 -20.84 12.51
N TYR A 174 -47.68 -21.19 12.81
CA TYR A 174 -48.85 -20.54 12.24
C TYR A 174 -49.29 -19.43 13.19
N ASP A 175 -49.51 -18.24 12.64
CA ASP A 175 -50.04 -17.10 13.38
C ASP A 175 -51.54 -17.29 13.68
N GLU A 176 -52.09 -16.46 14.56
CA GLU A 176 -53.53 -16.43 14.90
C GLU A 176 -54.42 -16.22 13.67
N THR A 177 -53.86 -15.59 12.62
CA THR A 177 -54.50 -15.35 11.32
C THR A 177 -54.30 -16.49 10.30
N ASN A 178 -53.74 -17.62 10.73
CA ASN A 178 -53.44 -18.81 9.93
C ASN A 178 -52.41 -18.62 8.80
N HIS A 179 -51.62 -17.55 8.86
CA HIS A 179 -50.46 -17.35 7.99
C HIS A 179 -49.27 -18.14 8.54
N MET A 180 -48.52 -18.80 7.65
CA MET A 180 -47.28 -19.48 8.03
C MET A 180 -46.17 -18.44 8.21
N ILE A 181 -45.65 -18.34 9.43
CA ILE A 181 -44.53 -17.49 9.79
C ILE A 181 -43.29 -18.36 10.02
N ARG A 182 -42.19 -18.00 9.37
CA ARG A 182 -40.86 -18.52 9.63
C ARG A 182 -40.16 -17.61 10.63
N MET A 183 -39.85 -18.15 11.79
CA MET A 183 -38.97 -17.53 12.78
C MET A 183 -37.51 -17.88 12.45
N VAL A 184 -36.67 -16.86 12.36
CA VAL A 184 -35.20 -17.01 12.24
C VAL A 184 -34.56 -16.30 13.41
N GLN A 185 -33.91 -17.05 14.30
CA GLN A 185 -33.17 -16.52 15.43
C GLN A 185 -31.67 -16.70 15.17
N PHE A 186 -30.89 -15.64 15.37
CA PHE A 186 -29.44 -15.67 15.22
C PHE A 186 -28.79 -14.62 16.12
N THR A 187 -27.51 -14.83 16.44
CA THR A 187 -26.73 -13.87 17.21
C THR A 187 -25.67 -13.24 16.33
N VAL A 188 -25.74 -11.93 16.16
CA VAL A 188 -24.69 -11.14 15.49
C VAL A 188 -23.57 -10.89 16.49
N VAL A 189 -22.40 -11.42 16.22
CA VAL A 189 -21.23 -11.31 17.07
C VAL A 189 -20.16 -10.49 16.38
N SER A 190 -19.67 -9.47 17.07
CA SER A 190 -18.42 -8.82 16.70
C SER A 190 -17.36 -9.19 17.73
N PRO A 191 -16.26 -9.85 17.32
CA PRO A 191 -15.23 -10.32 18.24
C PRO A 191 -14.77 -9.22 19.19
N LEU A 192 -14.78 -9.50 20.50
CA LEU A 192 -14.34 -8.59 21.57
C LEU A 192 -15.16 -7.28 21.72
N LEU A 193 -16.19 -7.05 20.91
CA LEU A 193 -16.98 -5.80 20.95
C LEU A 193 -18.38 -6.00 21.51
N PHE A 194 -19.23 -6.81 20.88
CA PHE A 194 -20.62 -7.01 21.30
C PHE A 194 -21.21 -8.30 20.73
N LYS A 195 -22.31 -8.76 21.35
CA LYS A 195 -23.19 -9.81 20.85
C LYS A 195 -24.62 -9.28 20.82
N ILE A 196 -25.34 -9.46 19.72
CA ILE A 196 -26.72 -8.98 19.53
C ILE A 196 -27.59 -10.15 19.06
N PRO A 197 -28.42 -10.73 19.92
CA PRO A 197 -29.41 -11.72 19.50
C PRO A 197 -30.54 -11.01 18.76
N LEU A 198 -30.80 -11.45 17.54
CA LEU A 198 -31.89 -10.99 16.70
C LEU A 198 -32.85 -12.15 16.43
N ARG A 199 -34.13 -11.84 16.48
CA ARG A 199 -35.21 -12.71 16.05
C ARG A 199 -35.99 -12.02 14.95
N LEU A 200 -36.14 -12.69 13.82
CA LEU A 200 -36.90 -12.25 12.66
C LEU A 200 -38.12 -13.14 12.49
N ASP A 201 -39.29 -12.54 12.34
CA ASP A 201 -40.50 -13.25 11.93
C ASP A 201 -40.80 -12.86 10.46
N ILE A 202 -40.79 -13.86 9.57
CA ILE A 202 -40.96 -13.70 8.12
C ILE A 202 -42.25 -14.41 7.69
N GLU A 203 -43.11 -13.70 6.98
CA GLU A 203 -44.32 -14.29 6.40
C GLU A 203 -43.97 -15.08 5.14
N CYS A 204 -44.15 -16.41 5.15
CA CYS A 204 -43.72 -17.29 4.05
C CYS A 204 -44.43 -17.01 2.72
N ALA A 205 -45.66 -16.49 2.75
CA ALA A 205 -46.46 -16.27 1.55
C ALA A 205 -46.04 -15.01 0.76
N ARG A 206 -45.56 -13.98 1.46
CA ARG A 206 -45.18 -12.68 0.88
C ARG A 206 -43.68 -12.43 0.90
N ASP A 207 -42.92 -13.31 1.58
CA ASP A 207 -41.49 -13.17 1.85
C ASP A 207 -41.16 -11.80 2.48
N SER A 208 -42.03 -11.32 3.37
CA SER A 208 -41.91 -10.02 4.03
C SER A 208 -41.61 -10.17 5.52
N VAL A 209 -40.75 -9.29 6.04
CA VAL A 209 -40.41 -9.23 7.46
C VAL A 209 -41.56 -8.59 8.24
N VAL A 210 -42.22 -9.38 9.09
CA VAL A 210 -43.35 -8.95 9.91
C VAL A 210 -42.87 -8.25 11.18
N LYS A 211 -41.83 -8.81 11.81
CA LYS A 211 -41.33 -8.31 13.09
C LYS A 211 -39.85 -8.58 13.27
N ILE A 212 -39.17 -7.62 13.89
CA ILE A 212 -37.80 -7.78 14.38
C ILE A 212 -37.80 -7.59 15.89
N GLU A 213 -37.30 -8.58 16.62
CA GLU A 213 -37.11 -8.52 18.06
C GLU A 213 -35.62 -8.67 18.41
N VAL A 214 -35.19 -7.92 19.43
CA VAL A 214 -33.85 -8.07 20.01
C VAL A 214 -33.97 -8.95 21.25
N GLY A 215 -33.26 -10.07 21.26
CA GLY A 215 -33.25 -11.00 22.39
C GLY A 215 -32.64 -10.40 23.66
N LYS A 216 -32.91 -11.02 24.80
CA LYS A 216 -32.37 -10.60 26.10
C LYS A 216 -31.02 -11.27 26.36
N LEU A 217 -29.98 -10.48 26.60
CA LEU A 217 -28.67 -10.91 27.10
C LEU A 217 -28.46 -10.40 28.54
N PRO A 218 -27.52 -11.00 29.32
CA PRO A 218 -27.18 -10.53 30.67
C PRO A 218 -26.78 -9.05 30.71
N THR A 219 -26.02 -8.61 29.69
CA THR A 219 -25.80 -7.19 29.40
C THR A 219 -26.66 -6.80 28.19
N PRO A 220 -27.51 -5.77 28.30
CA PRO A 220 -28.38 -5.38 27.20
C PRO A 220 -27.52 -4.94 26.00
N PRO A 221 -27.71 -5.53 24.81
CA PRO A 221 -26.88 -5.26 23.64
C PRO A 221 -26.94 -3.78 23.24
N MET A 222 -28.10 -3.16 23.40
CA MET A 222 -28.31 -1.73 23.13
C MET A 222 -27.51 -0.82 24.07
N LEU A 223 -27.24 -1.22 25.31
CA LEU A 223 -26.38 -0.46 26.22
C LEU A 223 -24.93 -0.48 25.72
N THR A 224 -24.47 -1.64 25.27
CA THR A 224 -23.11 -1.80 24.73
C THR A 224 -22.94 -0.99 23.44
N ILE A 225 -23.94 -0.99 22.55
CA ILE A 225 -23.92 -0.16 21.35
C ILE A 225 -24.00 1.32 21.71
N SER A 226 -24.82 1.69 22.71
CA SER A 226 -24.92 3.07 23.19
C SER A 226 -23.59 3.60 23.73
N LEU A 227 -22.82 2.76 24.44
CA LEU A 227 -21.48 3.11 24.90
C LEU A 227 -20.52 3.38 23.74
N LEU A 228 -20.62 2.63 22.64
CA LEU A 228 -19.76 2.78 21.46
C LEU A 228 -20.19 3.93 20.54
N SER A 229 -21.50 4.06 20.31
CA SER A 229 -22.13 5.11 19.53
C SER A 229 -23.56 5.37 20.02
N PRO A 230 -23.77 6.41 20.85
CA PRO A 230 -25.09 6.77 21.33
C PRO A 230 -26.06 7.12 20.20
N SER A 231 -25.55 7.75 19.14
CA SER A 231 -26.33 8.14 17.97
C SER A 231 -26.91 6.94 17.21
N LEU A 232 -26.12 5.89 17.01
CA LEU A 232 -26.58 4.68 16.34
C LEU A 232 -27.61 3.94 17.20
N ALA A 233 -27.36 3.80 18.50
CA ALA A 233 -28.29 3.15 19.43
C ALA A 233 -29.67 3.83 19.41
N ASN A 234 -29.69 5.17 19.42
CA ASN A 234 -30.94 5.94 19.36
C ASN A 234 -31.72 5.68 18.06
N VAL A 235 -31.04 5.63 16.91
CA VAL A 235 -31.70 5.39 15.62
C VAL A 235 -32.14 3.93 15.47
N LEU A 236 -31.37 2.97 15.99
CA LEU A 236 -31.77 1.56 16.04
C LEU A 236 -33.08 1.37 16.79
N ILE A 237 -33.18 1.93 17.99
CA ILE A 237 -34.34 1.80 18.88
C ILE A 237 -35.57 2.53 18.31
N LYS A 238 -35.38 3.76 17.79
CA LYS A 238 -36.50 4.61 17.38
C LYS A 238 -36.97 4.39 15.94
N ASN A 239 -36.10 3.90 15.05
CA ASN A 239 -36.39 3.85 13.61
C ASN A 239 -36.19 2.45 13.03
N TYR A 240 -35.02 1.84 13.17
CA TYR A 240 -34.72 0.62 12.41
C TYR A 240 -35.44 -0.62 12.92
N ILE A 241 -35.52 -0.83 14.23
CA ILE A 241 -36.23 -1.97 14.81
C ILE A 241 -37.76 -1.84 14.60
N PRO A 242 -38.41 -0.71 14.93
CA PRO A 242 -39.87 -0.58 14.76
C PRO A 242 -40.33 -0.64 13.30
N ASN A 243 -39.49 -0.17 12.36
CA ASN A 243 -39.82 -0.18 10.93
C ASN A 243 -39.32 -1.44 10.20
N ASN A 244 -38.91 -2.48 10.92
CA ASN A 244 -38.45 -3.77 10.37
C ASN A 244 -37.31 -3.67 9.33
N LYS A 245 -36.41 -2.68 9.47
CA LYS A 245 -35.32 -2.43 8.51
C LYS A 245 -34.07 -3.23 8.84
N ILE A 246 -34.12 -4.55 8.67
CA ILE A 246 -33.01 -5.47 9.02
C ILE A 246 -31.70 -5.12 8.29
N ASN A 247 -31.78 -4.74 7.01
CA ASN A 247 -30.59 -4.40 6.23
C ASN A 247 -29.81 -3.22 6.84
N LEU A 248 -30.51 -2.21 7.35
CA LEU A 248 -29.90 -1.05 8.00
C LEU A 248 -29.33 -1.40 9.37
N ILE A 249 -29.96 -2.31 10.10
CA ILE A 249 -29.42 -2.84 11.36
C ILE A 249 -28.09 -3.55 11.10
N MET A 250 -28.08 -4.51 10.17
CA MET A 250 -26.89 -5.29 9.84
C MET A 250 -25.77 -4.42 9.30
N TYR A 251 -26.08 -3.50 8.39
CA TYR A 251 -25.10 -2.60 7.81
C TYR A 251 -24.55 -1.60 8.85
N GLY A 252 -25.40 -1.01 9.68
CA GLY A 252 -24.99 -0.06 10.71
C GLY A 252 -24.11 -0.70 11.78
N VAL A 253 -24.46 -1.91 12.21
CA VAL A 253 -23.65 -2.69 13.17
C VAL A 253 -22.30 -3.08 12.57
N ASN A 254 -22.26 -3.47 11.30
CA ASN A 254 -21.00 -3.75 10.58
C ASN A 254 -20.13 -2.48 10.42
N SER A 255 -20.74 -1.35 10.04
CA SER A 255 -20.07 -0.06 9.89
C SER A 255 -19.46 0.39 11.23
N LEU A 256 -20.21 0.26 12.32
CA LEU A 256 -19.72 0.52 13.67
C LEU A 256 -18.53 -0.38 14.03
N SER A 257 -18.68 -1.70 13.85
CA SER A 257 -17.62 -2.67 14.15
C SER A 257 -16.31 -2.33 13.43
N LYS A 258 -16.37 -2.12 12.11
CA LYS A 258 -15.22 -1.72 11.28
C LYS A 258 -14.52 -0.46 11.82
N LEU A 259 -15.30 0.57 12.18
CA LEU A 259 -14.75 1.81 12.72
C LEU A 259 -14.15 1.64 14.11
N VAL A 260 -14.78 0.87 14.99
CA VAL A 260 -14.27 0.62 16.35
C VAL A 260 -12.94 -0.13 16.28
N HIS A 261 -12.83 -1.19 15.46
CA HIS A 261 -11.56 -1.89 15.27
C HIS A 261 -10.46 -0.97 14.71
N LYS A 262 -10.80 -0.13 13.71
CA LYS A 262 -9.86 0.85 13.14
C LYS A 262 -9.45 1.92 14.16
N ARG A 263 -10.39 2.39 14.98
CA ARG A 263 -10.14 3.31 16.10
C ARG A 263 -9.17 2.69 17.09
N ILE A 264 -9.43 1.48 17.58
CA ILE A 264 -8.58 0.78 18.56
C ILE A 264 -7.17 0.62 18.01
N SER A 265 -7.02 0.12 16.78
CA SER A 265 -5.70 -0.03 16.13
C SER A 265 -4.96 1.29 16.00
N THR A 266 -5.65 2.38 15.62
CA THR A 266 -5.01 3.70 15.43
C THR A 266 -4.63 4.33 16.76
N MET A 267 -5.53 4.26 17.74
CA MET A 267 -5.33 4.79 19.08
C MET A 267 -4.22 4.05 19.81
N TYR A 268 -4.10 2.73 19.65
CA TYR A 268 -2.98 1.95 20.19
C TYR A 268 -1.64 2.43 19.61
N LYS A 269 -1.57 2.66 18.28
CA LYS A 269 -0.37 3.22 17.63
C LYS A 269 -0.03 4.62 18.15
N LEU A 270 -1.03 5.47 18.40
CA LEU A 270 -0.82 6.80 18.96
C LEU A 270 -0.29 6.75 20.38
N ILE A 271 -0.88 5.93 21.25
CA ILE A 271 -0.47 5.78 22.64
C ILE A 271 0.97 5.27 22.72
N ARG A 272 1.34 4.28 21.90
CA ARG A 272 2.70 3.74 21.86
C ARG A 272 3.72 4.75 21.34
N LYS A 273 3.35 5.57 20.35
CA LYS A 273 4.22 6.59 19.76
C LYS A 273 4.47 7.78 20.70
N PHE A 274 3.48 8.19 21.47
CA PHE A 274 3.56 9.32 22.38
C PHE A 274 3.56 8.91 23.86
N LYS A 275 4.09 7.72 24.17
CA LYS A 275 4.07 7.11 25.51
C LYS A 275 4.59 8.07 26.60
N ASP A 276 5.61 8.86 26.27
CA ASP A 276 6.30 9.75 27.21
C ASP A 276 5.50 11.03 27.53
N LEU A 277 4.54 11.39 26.67
CA LEU A 277 3.70 12.58 26.81
C LEU A 277 2.37 12.31 27.52
N ILE A 278 2.06 11.06 27.84
CA ILE A 278 0.76 10.67 28.39
C ILE A 278 0.80 10.72 29.92
N ASN A 279 -0.12 11.48 30.50
CA ASN A 279 -0.19 11.69 31.95
C ASN A 279 -1.07 10.65 32.68
N ASP A 280 -1.95 9.96 31.97
CA ASP A 280 -2.90 8.99 32.54
C ASP A 280 -2.26 7.61 32.76
N ARG A 281 -1.20 7.58 33.58
CA ARG A 281 -0.41 6.37 33.85
C ARG A 281 -1.19 5.27 34.57
N ILE A 282 -2.31 5.56 35.22
CA ILE A 282 -3.09 4.59 36.02
C ILE A 282 -3.98 3.69 35.14
N ILE A 283 -4.61 4.25 34.11
CA ILE A 283 -5.52 3.50 33.21
C ILE A 283 -4.75 2.85 32.06
N LEU A 284 -3.64 3.47 31.66
CA LEU A 284 -2.82 3.05 30.52
C LEU A 284 -1.54 2.31 30.95
N GLN A 285 -1.37 2.00 32.24
CA GLN A 285 -0.14 1.41 32.77
C GLN A 285 0.26 0.12 32.03
N ASP A 286 -0.71 -0.76 31.85
CA ASP A 286 -0.53 -2.04 31.15
C ASP A 286 -0.14 -1.81 29.68
N LEU A 287 -0.62 -0.72 29.05
CA LEU A 287 -0.38 -0.38 27.64
C LEU A 287 0.92 0.42 27.40
N LEU A 288 1.50 0.97 28.47
CA LEU A 288 2.73 1.77 28.44
C LEU A 288 3.98 0.93 28.77
N THR A 289 3.80 -0.33 29.17
CA THR A 289 4.90 -1.26 29.47
C THR A 289 5.54 -1.75 28.16
N GLU A 290 6.87 -1.93 28.13
CA GLU A 290 7.62 -2.22 26.89
C GLU A 290 7.36 -3.62 26.30
N GLN A 291 6.75 -4.52 27.09
CA GLN A 291 6.28 -5.82 26.62
C GLN A 291 4.90 -5.68 26.00
N GLU A 292 4.73 -6.24 24.80
CA GLU A 292 3.41 -6.31 24.16
C GLU A 292 2.44 -7.01 25.11
N CYS A 293 1.29 -6.41 25.40
CA CYS A 293 0.28 -7.10 26.20
C CYS A 293 -0.13 -8.38 25.47
N ASP A 294 0.25 -9.54 26.02
CA ASP A 294 -0.20 -10.85 25.53
C ASP A 294 -1.74 -11.00 25.64
N ASP A 295 -2.37 -10.27 26.57
CA ASP A 295 -3.82 -10.26 26.78
C ASP A 295 -4.55 -9.27 25.85
N ASN A 296 -4.78 -9.70 24.61
CA ASN A 296 -5.64 -8.99 23.64
C ASN A 296 -7.00 -8.57 24.23
N LEU A 297 -7.56 -9.37 25.15
CA LEU A 297 -8.87 -9.08 25.75
C LEU A 297 -8.86 -7.85 26.66
N LYS A 298 -7.81 -7.67 27.48
CA LYS A 298 -7.66 -6.50 28.37
C LYS A 298 -7.34 -5.24 27.59
N LEU A 299 -6.44 -5.35 26.60
CA LEU A 299 -6.14 -4.27 25.65
C LEU A 299 -7.42 -3.77 24.98
N PHE A 300 -8.22 -4.66 24.41
CA PHE A 300 -9.47 -4.29 23.76
C PHE A 300 -10.47 -3.68 24.75
N ALA A 301 -10.57 -4.18 25.97
CA ALA A 301 -11.46 -3.62 26.99
C ALA A 301 -11.08 -2.19 27.39
N ILE A 302 -9.80 -1.92 27.63
CA ILE A 302 -9.29 -0.58 27.96
C ILE A 302 -9.54 0.36 26.78
N MET A 303 -9.14 -0.03 25.58
CA MET A 303 -9.26 0.79 24.35
C MET A 303 -10.70 1.01 23.89
N LYS A 304 -11.63 0.10 24.25
CA LYS A 304 -13.06 0.26 24.02
C LYS A 304 -13.63 1.42 24.84
N SER A 305 -13.14 1.59 26.07
CA SER A 305 -13.61 2.62 27.01
C SER A 305 -12.97 4.00 26.83
N LEU A 306 -11.86 4.08 26.07
CA LEU A 306 -11.11 5.32 25.86
C LEU A 306 -11.68 6.16 24.71
N ASP A 307 -12.57 7.09 25.06
CA ASP A 307 -13.06 8.11 24.13
C ASP A 307 -12.21 9.39 24.14
N ARG A 308 -11.30 9.52 25.11
CA ARG A 308 -10.46 10.71 25.31
C ARG A 308 -9.04 10.30 25.69
N VAL A 309 -8.06 10.96 25.10
CA VAL A 309 -6.63 10.86 25.49
C VAL A 309 -6.10 12.25 25.80
N GLN A 310 -5.35 12.34 26.89
CA GLN A 310 -4.70 13.57 27.33
C GLN A 310 -3.19 13.45 27.20
N PHE A 311 -2.61 14.39 26.47
CA PHE A 311 -1.17 14.59 26.34
C PHE A 311 -0.77 15.84 27.12
N ASN A 312 0.29 15.72 27.92
CA ASN A 312 0.94 16.84 28.58
C ASN A 312 2.28 17.09 27.88
N ILE A 313 2.44 18.26 27.30
CA ILE A 313 3.64 18.65 26.55
C ILE A 313 4.37 19.73 27.35
N ASN A 314 5.64 19.48 27.67
CA ASN A 314 6.56 20.41 28.32
C ASN A 314 6.03 21.04 29.63
N ASN A 315 5.09 20.36 30.33
CA ASN A 315 4.37 20.87 31.51
C ASN A 315 3.68 22.25 31.32
N GLN A 316 3.54 22.72 30.08
CA GLN A 316 2.93 24.00 29.73
C GLN A 316 1.62 23.78 28.97
N PHE A 317 1.58 22.81 28.04
CA PHE A 317 0.39 22.56 27.24
C PHE A 317 -0.27 21.24 27.62
N LYS A 318 -1.59 21.27 27.73
CA LYS A 318 -2.45 20.10 27.87
C LYS A 318 -3.28 19.96 26.61
N VAL A 319 -3.02 18.90 25.85
CA VAL A 319 -3.75 18.57 24.62
C VAL A 319 -4.69 17.41 24.91
N ILE A 320 -5.98 17.64 24.68
CA ILE A 320 -7.04 16.67 24.87
C ILE A 320 -7.59 16.30 23.51
N MET A 321 -7.37 15.05 23.10
CA MET A 321 -7.99 14.49 21.92
C MET A 321 -9.25 13.73 22.33
N THR A 322 -10.38 14.03 21.70
CA THR A 322 -11.64 13.29 21.87
C THR A 322 -12.03 12.59 20.57
N TRP A 323 -12.34 11.31 20.63
CA TRP A 323 -12.73 10.50 19.47
C TRP A 323 -14.10 9.85 19.72
N LYS A 324 -15.10 10.27 18.96
CA LYS A 324 -16.47 9.74 19.03
C LYS A 324 -16.87 9.11 17.71
N ILE A 325 -17.67 8.04 17.76
CA ILE A 325 -18.25 7.43 16.56
C ILE A 325 -19.73 7.84 16.49
N VAL A 326 -20.12 8.48 15.39
CA VAL A 326 -21.46 9.05 15.19
C VAL A 326 -22.08 8.46 13.93
N LEU A 327 -23.39 8.29 13.91
CA LEU A 327 -24.13 7.94 12.70
C LEU A 327 -24.24 9.20 11.81
N ARG A 328 -23.60 9.16 10.63
CA ARG A 328 -23.60 10.27 9.68
C ARG A 328 -24.88 10.30 8.87
N ASP A 329 -25.25 9.15 8.30
CA ASP A 329 -26.42 9.04 7.44
C ASP A 329 -27.38 7.96 7.97
N THR A 330 -28.61 8.40 8.22
CA THR A 330 -29.71 7.56 8.70
C THR A 330 -30.34 6.73 7.59
N ILE A 331 -30.12 7.07 6.33
CA ILE A 331 -30.67 6.35 5.18
C ILE A 331 -29.79 5.14 4.86
N THR A 332 -28.48 5.34 4.77
CA THR A 332 -27.51 4.27 4.49
C THR A 332 -27.02 3.54 5.74
N ALA A 333 -27.37 4.03 6.94
CA ALA A 333 -26.85 3.52 8.22
C ALA A 333 -25.31 3.56 8.31
N THR A 334 -24.67 4.55 7.67
CA THR A 334 -23.20 4.70 7.69
C THR A 334 -22.75 5.44 8.96
N CYS A 335 -21.82 4.82 9.68
CA CYS A 335 -21.14 5.45 10.81
C CYS A 335 -19.91 6.24 10.33
N GLU A 336 -19.54 7.27 11.09
CA GLU A 336 -18.39 8.13 10.88
C GLU A 336 -17.65 8.36 12.20
N SER A 337 -16.33 8.58 12.11
CA SER A 337 -15.50 8.95 13.26
C SER A 337 -15.30 10.45 13.30
N GLN A 338 -15.68 11.08 14.41
CA GLN A 338 -15.43 12.49 14.70
C GLN A 338 -14.28 12.58 15.71
N ILE A 339 -13.20 13.25 15.32
CA ILE A 339 -11.99 13.44 16.12
C ILE A 339 -11.79 14.94 16.29
N ASN A 340 -11.78 15.39 17.55
CA ASN A 340 -11.59 16.78 17.89
C ASN A 340 -10.42 16.93 18.86
N ILE A 341 -9.73 18.07 18.79
CA ILE A 341 -8.64 18.42 19.69
C ILE A 341 -8.94 19.70 20.45
N TYR A 342 -8.63 19.68 21.75
CA TYR A 342 -8.67 20.84 22.63
C TYR A 342 -7.29 21.05 23.25
N ILE A 343 -6.69 22.22 22.99
CA ILE A 343 -5.40 22.62 23.56
C ILE A 343 -5.65 23.68 24.64
N THR A 344 -5.12 23.45 25.83
CA THR A 344 -5.16 24.40 26.95
C THR A 344 -3.75 24.64 27.48
N ASP A 345 -3.39 25.91 27.69
CA ASP A 345 -2.15 26.32 28.34
C ASP A 345 -2.36 26.33 29.87
N TRP A 346 -1.41 25.76 30.63
CA TRP A 346 -1.43 25.72 32.09
C TRP A 346 -1.09 27.09 32.71
N GLN A 347 -0.33 27.95 32.03
CA GLN A 347 0.16 29.21 32.59
C GLN A 347 -0.86 30.36 32.44
N ASN A 348 -1.76 30.29 31.47
CA ASN A 348 -2.81 31.28 31.26
C ASN A 348 -4.18 30.75 31.71
N GLN A 349 -4.64 31.18 32.89
CA GLN A 349 -6.02 30.96 33.36
C GLN A 349 -7.09 31.60 32.46
N HIS A 350 -6.69 32.35 31.44
CA HIS A 350 -7.58 32.83 30.40
C HIS A 350 -7.69 31.78 29.30
N ASN A 351 -8.93 31.29 29.16
CA ASN A 351 -9.55 30.53 28.08
C ASN A 351 -9.19 31.00 26.65
N SER A 352 -7.91 31.06 26.25
CA SER A 352 -7.52 31.09 24.85
C SER A 352 -7.77 29.69 24.29
N LYS A 353 -9.06 29.38 24.09
CA LYS A 353 -9.45 28.30 23.19
C LYS A 353 -8.75 28.60 21.87
N PHE A 354 -7.74 27.82 21.51
CA PHE A 354 -7.21 27.80 20.16
C PHE A 354 -8.31 27.23 19.25
N LYS A 355 -9.39 27.99 19.01
CA LYS A 355 -10.54 27.56 18.19
C LYS A 355 -10.08 27.14 16.79
N SER A 356 -9.03 27.79 16.28
CA SER A 356 -8.41 27.46 15.00
C SER A 356 -7.56 26.18 15.01
N ALA A 357 -7.19 25.63 16.18
CA ALA A 357 -6.39 24.40 16.24
C ALA A 357 -7.21 23.16 15.86
N ASP A 358 -8.50 23.11 16.20
CA ASP A 358 -9.38 22.00 15.83
C ASP A 358 -9.65 21.98 14.32
N GLU A 359 -9.95 23.14 13.72
CA GLU A 359 -10.14 23.27 12.27
C GLU A 359 -8.86 22.97 11.49
N LEU A 360 -7.70 23.42 11.99
CA LEU A 360 -6.41 23.10 11.41
C LEU A 360 -6.12 21.60 11.52
N PHE A 361 -6.41 20.99 12.67
CA PHE A 361 -6.24 19.57 12.87
C PHE A 361 -7.11 18.73 11.93
N GLN A 362 -8.39 19.09 11.76
CA GLN A 362 -9.28 18.41 10.81
C GLN A 362 -8.74 18.47 9.37
N LYS A 363 -8.26 19.64 8.92
CA LYS A 363 -7.63 19.79 7.59
C LYS A 363 -6.32 19.00 7.47
N LEU A 364 -5.56 18.87 8.55
CA LEU A 364 -4.33 18.07 8.56
C LEU A 364 -4.62 16.58 8.53
N ILE A 365 -5.69 16.10 9.20
CA ILE A 365 -6.10 14.70 9.15
C ILE A 365 -6.42 14.28 7.72
N GLU A 366 -7.14 15.11 6.97
CA GLU A 366 -7.50 14.82 5.56
C GLU A 366 -6.27 14.67 4.66
N LYS A 367 -5.21 15.46 4.90
CA LYS A 367 -4.01 15.48 4.04
C LYS A 367 -2.94 14.47 4.44
N TYR A 368 -2.70 14.30 5.75
CA TYR A 368 -1.53 13.58 6.26
C TYR A 368 -1.88 12.37 7.15
N GLY A 369 -3.16 12.18 7.47
CA GLY A 369 -3.62 11.16 8.40
C GLY A 369 -3.42 11.56 9.88
N ILE A 370 -4.08 10.82 10.78
CA ILE A 370 -4.23 11.18 12.20
C ILE A 370 -2.88 11.30 12.93
N ASN A 371 -1.98 10.32 12.73
CA ASN A 371 -0.69 10.29 13.45
C ASN A 371 0.20 11.48 13.07
N ASN A 372 0.34 11.76 11.78
CA ASN A 372 1.19 12.84 11.29
C ASN A 372 0.57 14.20 11.57
N ALA A 373 -0.77 14.32 11.49
CA ALA A 373 -1.47 15.53 11.87
C ALA A 373 -1.19 15.92 13.34
N LEU A 374 -1.19 14.94 14.25
CA LEU A 374 -0.84 15.17 15.65
C LEU A 374 0.61 15.62 15.83
N GLU A 375 1.57 15.01 15.13
CA GLU A 375 2.97 15.45 15.17
C GLU A 375 3.16 16.89 14.71
N ILE A 376 2.51 17.26 13.60
CA ILE A 376 2.56 18.61 13.05
C ILE A 376 1.95 19.61 14.05
N VAL A 377 0.86 19.25 14.72
CA VAL A 377 0.25 20.08 15.77
C VAL A 377 1.19 20.22 16.98
N PHE A 378 1.81 19.13 17.44
CA PHE A 378 2.74 19.18 18.57
C PHE A 378 4.01 19.99 18.25
N LYS A 379 4.55 19.87 17.03
CA LYS A 379 5.71 20.65 16.57
C LYS A 379 5.40 22.15 16.45
N ASN A 380 4.27 22.50 15.82
CA ASN A 380 3.99 23.89 15.45
C ASN A 380 3.27 24.71 16.53
N ILE A 381 2.49 24.07 17.41
CA ILE A 381 1.71 24.77 18.45
C ILE A 381 2.36 24.62 19.82
N CYS A 382 3.03 23.50 20.08
CA CYS A 382 3.60 23.20 21.40
C CYS A 382 5.13 23.16 21.41
N ASP A 383 5.79 23.55 20.30
CA ASP A 383 7.25 23.54 20.11
C ASP A 383 7.91 22.21 20.51
N TYR A 384 7.21 21.09 20.31
CA TYR A 384 7.72 19.76 20.66
C TYR A 384 8.56 19.17 19.53
N ASN A 385 9.87 19.04 19.74
CA ASN A 385 10.77 18.36 18.81
C ASN A 385 10.87 16.86 19.16
N ILE A 386 10.52 16.03 18.17
CA ILE A 386 10.56 14.56 18.26
C ILE A 386 12.01 14.03 18.22
N ASP A 387 12.97 14.85 17.77
CA ASP A 387 14.37 14.46 17.56
C ASP A 387 15.26 14.64 18.81
N ALA A 388 14.68 14.72 20.01
CA ALA A 388 15.39 14.93 21.28
C ALA A 388 15.28 13.75 22.27
N ILE A 389 15.14 12.51 21.76
CA ILE A 389 15.37 11.27 22.52
C ILE A 389 16.26 10.34 21.71
#